data_AF-A0A348XJ45-F1
#
_entry.id   AF-A0A348XJ45-F1
#
_cell.length_a   1.000
_cell.length_b   1.000
_cell.length_c   1.000
_cell.angle_alpha   90.00
_cell.angle_beta   90.00
_cell.angle_gamma   90.00
#
_symmetry.space_group_name_H-M   'P 1'
#
loop_
_entity.id
_entity.type
_entity.pdbx_description
1 polymer ?
#
loop_
_entity_poly.entity_id
_entity_poly.type
_entity_poly.pdbx_seq_one_letter_code
_entity_poly.pdbx_strand_id
1 'polypeptide(L)'
;MRVPLIIAGPGIKQGAETQVLANGLDVYPTILFWTRAAKPQDVLLDGCDLSALLTGNPTDATLVKTANGDVRDTILHHFPHGSAAGSSLRQGGYKLLYNYDQVGKAAKPEVELYRLYDAKGTRTDIEEQTDLAAQMPEKAKAMKTLLLAELEAMAASRPYLNPHVSEALPNQDTVCKPGKLKRQGRTVSLSFTERGAKVVKSYLLYTRNKGERAEEWFRVEASLGNGRVSAELPKGTNGYLFTLIDEHNYLTSSTTTEEKGAQ
;
A
#
# COMPACT_ATOMS: atom_id res chain seq x y z
N MET A 1 -3.42 -4.33 -13.63
CA MET A 1 -2.29 -3.64 -14.28
C MET A 1 -1.58 -4.61 -15.21
N ARG A 2 -1.21 -4.17 -16.40
CA ARG A 2 -0.39 -4.94 -17.35
C ARG A 2 0.61 -3.97 -17.99
N VAL A 3 1.86 -4.39 -18.10
CA VAL A 3 2.93 -3.63 -18.75
C VAL A 3 3.66 -4.56 -19.71
N PRO A 4 4.20 -4.05 -20.83
CA PRO A 4 5.09 -4.83 -21.69
C PRO A 4 6.35 -5.23 -20.91
N LEU A 5 6.75 -6.49 -21.04
CA LEU A 5 8.02 -7.00 -20.51
C LEU A 5 8.65 -7.88 -21.58
N ILE A 6 9.85 -7.50 -22.02
CA ILE A 6 10.67 -8.27 -22.96
C ILE A 6 12.02 -8.44 -22.29
N ILE A 7 12.46 -9.70 -22.15
CA ILE A 7 13.76 -10.04 -21.60
C ILE A 7 14.49 -10.89 -22.64
N ALA A 8 15.70 -10.49 -22.99
CA ALA A 8 16.55 -11.19 -23.94
C ALA A 8 17.97 -11.32 -23.37
N GLY A 9 18.60 -12.46 -23.59
CA GLY A 9 19.95 -12.72 -23.10
C GLY A 9 20.41 -14.16 -23.38
N PRO A 10 21.67 -14.48 -23.06
CA PRO A 10 22.22 -15.81 -23.22
C PRO A 10 21.39 -16.87 -22.48
N GLY A 11 21.12 -18.01 -23.12
CA GLY A 11 20.35 -19.11 -22.53
C GLY A 11 18.84 -18.89 -22.46
N ILE A 12 18.33 -17.69 -22.79
CA ILE A 12 16.89 -17.43 -22.88
C ILE A 12 16.42 -17.77 -24.29
N LYS A 13 15.38 -18.61 -24.39
CA LYS A 13 14.81 -19.03 -25.67
C LYS A 13 14.25 -17.83 -26.44
N GLN A 14 14.71 -17.64 -27.67
CA GLN A 14 14.20 -16.60 -28.56
C GLN A 14 12.75 -16.86 -28.98
N GLY A 15 11.97 -15.79 -29.12
CA GLY A 15 10.56 -15.86 -29.55
C GLY A 15 9.64 -16.63 -28.59
N ALA A 16 10.08 -16.88 -27.36
CA ALA A 16 9.25 -17.50 -26.34
C ALA A 16 8.26 -16.49 -25.76
N GLU A 17 7.03 -16.94 -25.57
CA GLU A 17 5.99 -16.20 -24.86
C GLU A 17 5.66 -16.90 -23.54
N THR A 18 5.35 -16.11 -22.52
CA THR A 18 4.96 -16.63 -21.20
C THR A 18 3.67 -15.98 -20.72
N GLN A 19 2.84 -16.78 -20.05
CA GLN A 19 1.66 -16.32 -19.30
C GLN A 19 1.88 -16.42 -17.78
N VAL A 20 3.09 -16.83 -17.36
CA VAL A 20 3.47 -16.91 -15.95
C VAL A 20 3.50 -15.50 -15.36
N LEU A 21 3.06 -15.40 -14.10
CA LEU A 21 2.99 -14.14 -13.37
C LEU A 21 4.39 -13.56 -13.14
N ALA A 22 4.60 -12.34 -13.63
CA ALA A 22 5.77 -11.52 -13.34
C ALA A 22 5.34 -10.14 -12.82
N ASN A 23 6.18 -9.54 -11.99
CA ASN A 23 6.03 -8.23 -11.40
C ASN A 23 7.31 -7.40 -11.66
N GLY A 24 7.21 -6.07 -11.73
CA GLY A 24 8.39 -5.20 -11.83
C GLY A 24 9.37 -5.38 -10.66
N LEU A 25 8.88 -5.78 -9.49
CA LEU A 25 9.72 -6.10 -8.32
C LEU A 25 10.66 -7.29 -8.55
N ASP A 26 10.34 -8.17 -9.51
CA ASP A 26 11.14 -9.36 -9.84
C ASP A 26 12.45 -9.02 -10.55
N VAL A 27 12.53 -7.83 -11.16
CA VAL A 27 13.71 -7.40 -11.92
C VAL A 27 14.95 -7.34 -11.03
N TYR A 28 14.82 -6.81 -9.82
CA TYR A 28 15.94 -6.66 -8.88
C TYR A 28 16.55 -8.01 -8.45
N PRO A 29 15.80 -8.97 -7.86
CA PRO A 29 16.37 -10.28 -7.49
C PRO A 29 16.90 -11.06 -8.70
N THR A 30 16.27 -10.95 -9.87
CA THR A 30 16.76 -11.60 -11.10
C THR A 30 18.14 -11.05 -11.53
N ILE A 31 18.34 -9.72 -11.45
CA ILE A 31 19.64 -9.10 -11.73
C ILE A 31 20.70 -9.54 -10.71
N LEU A 32 20.35 -9.62 -9.42
CA LEU A 32 21.27 -10.11 -8.39
C LEU A 32 21.77 -11.52 -8.72
N PHE A 33 20.87 -12.41 -9.13
CA PHE A 33 21.22 -13.78 -9.52
C PHE A 33 22.20 -13.79 -10.71
N TRP A 34 21.90 -13.09 -11.80
CA TRP A 34 22.75 -13.08 -12.98
C TRP A 34 24.13 -12.47 -12.75
N THR A 35 24.20 -11.41 -11.94
CA THR A 35 25.45 -10.73 -11.62
C THR A 35 26.24 -11.42 -10.51
N ARG A 36 25.64 -12.43 -9.85
CA ARG A 36 26.17 -13.07 -8.64
C ARG A 36 26.42 -12.06 -7.50
N ALA A 37 25.67 -10.96 -7.51
CA ALA A 37 25.75 -9.95 -6.47
C ALA A 37 25.03 -10.46 -5.21
N ALA A 38 25.59 -10.14 -4.03
CA ALA A 38 24.97 -10.48 -2.77
C ALA A 38 23.72 -9.63 -2.54
N LYS A 39 22.64 -10.27 -2.06
CA LYS A 39 21.48 -9.54 -1.52
C LYS A 39 21.93 -8.75 -0.28
N PRO A 40 21.55 -7.47 -0.12
CA PRO A 40 21.76 -6.75 1.13
C PRO A 40 21.13 -7.50 2.32
N GLN A 41 21.83 -7.53 3.46
CA GLN A 41 21.44 -8.35 4.62
C GLN A 41 20.07 -7.95 5.18
N ASP A 42 19.79 -6.65 5.30
CA ASP A 42 18.59 -6.12 5.97
C ASP A 42 17.46 -5.71 4.99
N VAL A 43 17.47 -6.27 3.78
CA VAL A 43 16.45 -5.98 2.76
C VAL A 43 15.60 -7.22 2.50
N LEU A 44 14.30 -7.09 2.76
CA LEU A 44 13.30 -8.04 2.30
C LEU A 44 12.98 -7.74 0.84
N LEU A 45 12.89 -8.79 0.01
CA LEU A 45 12.53 -8.67 -1.40
C LEU A 45 11.20 -9.37 -1.62
N ASP A 46 10.19 -8.60 -2.05
CA ASP A 46 8.88 -9.14 -2.43
C ASP A 46 8.89 -9.72 -3.87
N GLY A 47 9.88 -9.31 -4.67
CA GLY A 47 10.14 -9.87 -5.99
C GLY A 47 10.69 -11.30 -5.93
N CYS A 48 10.41 -12.09 -6.95
CA CYS A 48 10.95 -13.43 -7.15
C CYS A 48 12.02 -13.39 -8.23
N ASP A 49 13.04 -14.22 -8.10
CA ASP A 49 14.01 -14.46 -9.17
C ASP A 49 13.34 -15.22 -10.34
N LEU A 50 13.39 -14.65 -11.54
CA LEU A 50 12.83 -15.23 -12.76
C LEU A 50 13.85 -16.06 -13.54
N SER A 51 15.10 -16.13 -13.12
CA SER A 51 16.19 -16.75 -13.88
C SER A 51 15.89 -18.19 -14.29
N ALA A 52 15.39 -19.01 -13.35
CA ALA A 52 15.03 -20.39 -13.61
C ALA A 52 13.91 -20.53 -14.65
N LEU A 53 12.89 -19.66 -14.58
CA LEU A 53 11.80 -19.59 -15.57
C LEU A 53 12.34 -19.22 -16.95
N LEU A 54 13.20 -18.20 -17.01
CA LEU A 54 13.69 -17.60 -18.25
C LEU A 54 14.66 -18.51 -19.02
N THR A 55 15.54 -19.23 -18.33
CA THR A 55 16.53 -20.13 -18.97
C THR A 55 16.09 -21.58 -19.04
N GLY A 56 15.04 -21.96 -18.30
CA GLY A 56 14.48 -23.30 -18.25
C GLY A 56 13.25 -23.43 -19.14
N ASN A 57 12.08 -23.50 -18.50
CA ASN A 57 10.80 -23.60 -19.18
C ASN A 57 9.93 -22.34 -18.91
N PRO A 58 9.80 -21.42 -19.87
CA PRO A 58 9.10 -20.15 -19.66
C PRO A 58 7.58 -20.30 -19.46
N THR A 59 7.01 -21.50 -19.63
CA THR A 59 5.60 -21.78 -19.36
C THR A 59 5.35 -22.46 -18.02
N ASP A 60 6.41 -22.85 -17.30
CA ASP A 60 6.30 -23.54 -16.01
C ASP A 60 6.26 -22.53 -14.85
N ALA A 61 5.05 -22.22 -14.39
CA ALA A 61 4.85 -21.32 -13.26
C ALA A 61 5.50 -21.82 -11.96
N THR A 62 5.78 -23.12 -11.83
CA THR A 62 6.37 -23.68 -10.60
C THR A 62 7.82 -23.22 -10.37
N LEU A 63 8.46 -22.67 -11.40
CA LEU A 63 9.82 -22.12 -11.36
C LEU A 63 9.91 -20.73 -10.71
N VAL A 64 8.78 -20.04 -10.52
CA VAL A 64 8.76 -18.73 -9.85
C VAL A 64 8.41 -18.94 -8.39
N LYS A 65 9.42 -18.78 -7.52
CA LYS A 65 9.33 -19.08 -6.09
C LYS A 65 9.45 -17.82 -5.23
N THR A 66 8.60 -17.70 -4.23
CA THR A 66 8.74 -16.67 -3.18
C THR A 66 10.01 -16.90 -2.36
N ALA A 67 10.37 -15.92 -1.52
CA ALA A 67 11.50 -16.05 -0.61
C ALA A 67 11.39 -17.28 0.34
N ASN A 68 10.17 -17.77 0.58
CA ASN A 68 9.89 -18.95 1.42
C ASN A 68 9.91 -20.27 0.63
N GLY A 69 10.10 -20.23 -0.70
CA GLY A 69 10.15 -21.41 -1.57
C GLY A 69 8.80 -21.84 -2.15
N ASP A 70 7.71 -21.15 -1.81
CA ASP A 70 6.37 -21.41 -2.34
C ASP A 70 6.26 -20.97 -3.80
N VAL A 71 5.45 -21.67 -4.60
CA VAL A 71 5.12 -21.20 -5.96
C VAL A 71 4.34 -19.90 -5.84
N ARG A 72 4.76 -18.85 -6.57
CA ARG A 72 3.96 -17.63 -6.64
C ARG A 72 2.61 -17.90 -7.28
N ASP A 73 1.55 -17.63 -6.54
CA ASP A 73 0.17 -17.75 -7.00
C ASP A 73 -0.56 -16.40 -7.06
N THR A 74 0.04 -15.36 -6.48
CA THR A 74 -0.59 -14.06 -6.24
C THR A 74 0.26 -12.88 -6.72
N ILE A 75 -0.43 -11.79 -7.11
CA ILE A 75 0.15 -10.45 -7.27
C ILE A 75 -0.81 -9.45 -6.65
N LEU A 76 -0.29 -8.63 -5.72
CA LEU A 76 -1.01 -7.55 -5.06
C LEU A 76 -0.62 -6.19 -5.64
N HIS A 77 -1.59 -5.29 -5.78
CA HIS A 77 -1.34 -3.87 -5.95
C HIS A 77 -2.15 -3.08 -4.93
N HIS A 78 -1.54 -2.06 -4.34
CA HIS A 78 -2.16 -1.18 -3.37
C HIS A 78 -1.99 0.28 -3.81
N PHE A 79 -3.10 0.97 -4.04
CA PHE A 79 -3.10 2.37 -4.48
C PHE A 79 -4.15 3.16 -3.69
N PRO A 80 -3.86 3.56 -2.43
CA PRO A 80 -4.81 4.23 -1.55
C PRO A 80 -4.92 5.74 -1.85
N HIS A 81 -4.93 6.13 -3.13
CA HIS A 81 -4.77 7.52 -3.54
C HIS A 81 -5.81 7.97 -4.56
N GLY A 82 -6.26 9.22 -4.41
CA GLY A 82 -7.13 9.91 -5.37
C GLY A 82 -8.51 9.27 -5.55
N SER A 83 -9.17 9.62 -6.66
CA SER A 83 -10.50 9.11 -7.01
C SER A 83 -10.52 7.63 -7.43
N ALA A 84 -9.35 7.03 -7.61
CA ALA A 84 -9.18 5.61 -7.95
C ALA A 84 -8.61 4.81 -6.78
N ALA A 85 -8.83 5.28 -5.54
CA ALA A 85 -8.32 4.61 -4.35
C ALA A 85 -8.84 3.16 -4.28
N GLY A 86 -7.93 2.21 -4.37
CA GLY A 86 -8.27 0.80 -4.32
C GLY A 86 -7.06 -0.10 -4.13
N SER A 87 -7.35 -1.35 -3.80
CA SER A 87 -6.38 -2.44 -3.78
C SER A 87 -6.84 -3.55 -4.70
N SER A 88 -5.91 -4.33 -5.25
CA SER A 88 -6.25 -5.47 -6.08
C SER A 88 -5.37 -6.67 -5.78
N LEU A 89 -5.97 -7.85 -5.88
CA LEU A 89 -5.29 -9.12 -5.77
C LEU A 89 -5.62 -9.97 -7.00
N ARG A 90 -4.60 -10.34 -7.76
CA ARG A 90 -4.72 -11.42 -8.74
C ARG A 90 -4.30 -12.71 -8.06
N GLN A 91 -5.15 -13.73 -8.10
CA GLN A 91 -4.83 -15.09 -7.65
C GLN A 91 -5.27 -16.10 -8.72
N GLY A 92 -4.30 -16.82 -9.29
CA GLY A 92 -4.54 -17.69 -10.44
C GLY A 92 -5.26 -16.95 -11.58
N GLY A 93 -6.40 -17.50 -12.02
CA GLY A 93 -7.22 -16.93 -13.09
C GLY A 93 -8.17 -15.79 -12.67
N TYR A 94 -8.19 -15.40 -11.39
CA TYR A 94 -9.13 -14.41 -10.84
C TYR A 94 -8.42 -13.14 -10.41
N LYS A 95 -9.16 -12.03 -10.46
CA LYS A 95 -8.74 -10.74 -9.91
C LYS A 95 -9.86 -10.16 -9.05
N LEU A 96 -9.50 -9.75 -7.84
CA LEU A 96 -10.35 -9.01 -6.94
C LEU A 96 -9.94 -7.54 -6.96
N LEU A 97 -10.91 -6.64 -7.04
CA LEU A 97 -10.75 -5.23 -6.69
C LEU A 97 -11.42 -4.97 -5.35
N TYR A 98 -10.72 -4.26 -4.47
CA TYR A 98 -11.25 -3.73 -3.21
C TYR A 98 -11.25 -2.21 -3.32
N ASN A 99 -12.44 -1.63 -3.41
CA ASN A 99 -12.63 -0.19 -3.53
C ASN A 99 -12.77 0.43 -2.13
N TYR A 100 -12.01 1.48 -1.88
CA TYR A 100 -12.18 2.29 -0.67
C TYR A 100 -13.42 3.20 -0.81
N ASP A 101 -13.57 4.16 0.11
CA ASP A 101 -14.60 5.20 0.06
C ASP A 101 -16.04 4.65 0.10
N GLN A 102 -16.26 3.76 1.07
CA GLN A 102 -17.55 3.08 1.30
C GLN A 102 -18.41 3.79 2.35
N VAL A 103 -18.00 4.98 2.81
CA VAL A 103 -18.72 5.79 3.81
C VAL A 103 -19.41 6.94 3.08
N GLY A 104 -20.69 7.20 3.39
CA GLY A 104 -21.49 8.17 2.64
C GLY A 104 -22.00 7.55 1.33
N LYS A 105 -21.98 8.31 0.23
CA LYS A 105 -22.46 7.83 -1.07
C LYS A 105 -21.35 7.13 -1.87
N ALA A 106 -21.20 5.82 -1.64
CA ALA A 106 -20.24 4.99 -2.38
C ALA A 106 -20.51 5.03 -3.90
N ALA A 107 -19.48 5.38 -4.68
CA ALA A 107 -19.56 5.41 -6.15
C ALA A 107 -19.36 4.02 -6.79
N LYS A 108 -18.78 3.08 -6.05
CA LYS A 108 -18.45 1.71 -6.48
C LYS A 108 -18.80 0.71 -5.39
N PRO A 109 -19.10 -0.54 -5.74
CA PRO A 109 -19.21 -1.61 -4.74
C PRO A 109 -17.86 -1.78 -4.02
N GLU A 110 -17.91 -2.18 -2.74
CA GLU A 110 -16.72 -2.44 -1.94
C GLU A 110 -15.78 -3.45 -2.60
N VAL A 111 -16.36 -4.46 -3.27
CA VAL A 111 -15.62 -5.54 -3.93
C VAL A 111 -16.17 -5.79 -5.33
N GLU A 112 -15.26 -5.98 -6.26
CA GLU A 112 -15.53 -6.50 -7.61
C GLU A 112 -14.66 -7.75 -7.83
N LEU A 113 -15.18 -8.75 -8.55
CA LEU A 113 -14.47 -10.01 -8.82
C LEU A 113 -14.56 -10.36 -10.31
N TYR A 114 -13.40 -10.53 -10.95
CA TYR A 114 -13.32 -10.86 -12.38
C TYR A 114 -12.59 -12.18 -12.60
N ARG A 115 -13.05 -12.94 -13.60
CA ARG A 115 -12.38 -14.16 -14.07
C ARG A 115 -11.59 -13.86 -15.34
N LEU A 116 -10.33 -13.48 -15.17
CA LEU A 116 -9.43 -13.17 -16.27
C LEU A 116 -9.11 -14.40 -17.13
N TYR A 117 -8.95 -15.57 -16.49
CA TYR A 117 -8.61 -16.83 -17.14
C TYR A 117 -9.41 -18.01 -16.57
N ASP A 118 -9.64 -19.03 -17.41
CA ASP A 118 -10.21 -20.30 -16.98
C ASP A 118 -9.15 -21.23 -16.34
N ALA A 119 -9.56 -22.43 -15.93
CA ALA A 119 -8.66 -23.40 -15.30
C ALA A 119 -7.60 -23.97 -16.26
N LYS A 120 -7.78 -23.79 -17.57
CA LYS A 120 -6.82 -24.20 -18.61
C LYS A 120 -5.86 -23.06 -18.99
N GLY A 121 -6.01 -21.88 -18.38
CA GLY A 121 -5.21 -20.69 -18.71
C GLY A 121 -5.73 -19.93 -19.94
N THR A 122 -6.95 -20.22 -20.41
CA THR A 122 -7.57 -19.50 -21.54
C THR A 122 -8.14 -18.17 -21.06
N ARG A 123 -7.83 -17.09 -21.77
CA ARG A 123 -8.41 -15.77 -21.51
C ARG A 123 -9.94 -15.84 -21.57
N THR A 124 -10.60 -15.40 -20.51
CA THR A 124 -12.07 -15.40 -20.38
C THR A 124 -12.61 -13.98 -20.37
N ASP A 125 -12.23 -13.17 -19.38
CA ASP A 125 -12.65 -11.76 -19.26
C ASP A 125 -11.47 -10.87 -18.84
N ILE A 126 -10.49 -10.70 -19.74
CA ILE A 126 -9.34 -9.82 -19.42
C ILE A 126 -9.74 -8.35 -19.31
N GLU A 127 -10.86 -7.96 -19.96
CA GLU A 127 -11.33 -6.59 -20.04
C GLU A 127 -12.16 -6.21 -18.80
N GLU A 128 -12.36 -7.16 -17.88
CA GLU A 128 -13.04 -6.95 -16.59
C GLU A 128 -14.47 -6.43 -16.77
N GLN A 129 -15.20 -7.01 -17.74
CA GLN A 129 -16.54 -6.56 -18.10
C GLN A 129 -17.65 -7.19 -17.25
N THR A 130 -17.41 -8.37 -16.67
CA THR A 130 -18.42 -9.09 -15.90
C THR A 130 -17.99 -9.23 -14.44
N ASP A 131 -18.59 -8.42 -13.57
CA ASP A 131 -18.43 -8.58 -12.12
C ASP A 131 -19.16 -9.83 -11.63
N LEU A 132 -18.40 -10.75 -11.03
CA LEU A 132 -18.83 -12.02 -10.49
C LEU A 132 -19.00 -11.98 -8.97
N ALA A 133 -18.80 -10.85 -8.29
CA ALA A 133 -18.82 -10.79 -6.83
C ALA A 133 -20.13 -11.31 -6.24
N ALA A 134 -21.28 -10.94 -6.83
CA ALA A 134 -22.60 -11.43 -6.42
C ALA A 134 -22.85 -12.90 -6.77
N GLN A 135 -22.23 -13.41 -7.84
CA GLN A 135 -22.39 -14.80 -8.31
C GLN A 135 -21.45 -15.77 -7.60
N MET A 136 -20.32 -15.28 -7.08
CA MET A 136 -19.28 -16.07 -6.41
C MET A 136 -18.89 -15.43 -5.06
N PRO A 137 -19.84 -15.22 -4.13
CA PRO A 137 -19.60 -14.46 -2.89
C PRO A 137 -18.54 -15.10 -2.00
N GLU A 138 -18.48 -16.43 -1.92
CA GLU A 138 -17.46 -17.14 -1.12
C GLU A 138 -16.05 -16.90 -1.67
N LYS A 139 -15.89 -16.83 -3.00
CA LYS A 139 -14.60 -16.55 -3.62
C LYS A 139 -14.17 -15.10 -3.43
N ALA A 140 -15.12 -14.17 -3.60
CA ALA A 140 -14.88 -12.75 -3.34
C ALA A 140 -14.46 -12.53 -1.88
N LYS A 141 -15.16 -13.18 -0.93
CA LYS A 141 -14.84 -13.13 0.50
C LYS A 141 -13.46 -13.71 0.81
N ALA A 142 -13.13 -14.89 0.29
CA ALA A 142 -11.83 -15.52 0.50
C ALA A 142 -10.67 -14.65 -0.02
N MET A 143 -10.79 -14.13 -1.25
CA MET A 143 -9.78 -13.26 -1.83
C MET A 143 -9.69 -11.91 -1.11
N LYS A 144 -10.82 -11.35 -0.64
CA LYS A 144 -10.81 -10.12 0.18
C LYS A 144 -10.05 -10.34 1.48
N THR A 145 -10.31 -11.46 2.18
CA THR A 145 -9.61 -11.81 3.41
C THR A 145 -8.10 -11.93 3.17
N LEU A 146 -7.69 -12.63 2.11
CA LEU A 146 -6.28 -12.74 1.73
C LEU A 146 -5.67 -11.37 1.43
N LEU A 147 -6.31 -10.56 0.59
CA LEU A 147 -5.86 -9.21 0.27
C LEU A 147 -5.65 -8.35 1.53
N LEU A 148 -6.64 -8.34 2.45
CA LEU A 148 -6.56 -7.54 3.66
C LEU A 148 -5.48 -8.03 4.63
N ALA A 149 -5.25 -9.36 4.69
CA ALA A 149 -4.18 -9.93 5.50
C ALA A 149 -2.79 -9.54 4.96
N GLU A 150 -2.58 -9.59 3.64
CA GLU A 150 -1.33 -9.13 3.01
C GLU A 150 -1.08 -7.63 3.26
N LEU A 151 -2.12 -6.80 3.11
CA LEU A 151 -2.02 -5.36 3.40
C LEU A 151 -1.66 -5.09 4.87
N GLU A 152 -2.18 -5.86 5.80
CA GLU A 152 -1.83 -5.76 7.21
C GLU A 152 -0.38 -6.18 7.47
N ALA A 153 0.04 -7.31 6.89
CA ALA A 153 1.39 -7.85 7.04
C ALA A 153 2.47 -6.87 6.54
N MET A 154 2.19 -6.11 5.49
CA MET A 154 3.09 -5.07 4.97
C MET A 154 2.91 -3.69 5.63
N ALA A 155 2.08 -3.58 6.67
CA ALA A 155 1.72 -2.32 7.32
C ALA A 155 1.27 -1.23 6.33
N ALA A 156 0.47 -1.62 5.34
CA ALA A 156 -0.01 -0.75 4.27
C ALA A 156 -0.84 0.42 4.81
N SER A 157 -0.64 1.61 4.22
CA SER A 157 -1.40 2.80 4.58
C SER A 157 -2.78 2.77 3.95
N ARG A 158 -3.84 2.96 4.74
CA ARG A 158 -5.21 3.05 4.20
C ARG A 158 -5.65 4.51 4.12
N PRO A 159 -6.61 4.85 3.24
CA PRO A 159 -7.19 6.19 3.24
C PRO A 159 -7.93 6.45 4.56
N TYR A 160 -7.92 7.71 4.97
CA TYR A 160 -8.63 8.21 6.13
C TYR A 160 -9.77 9.14 5.68
N LEU A 161 -10.82 9.24 6.50
CA LEU A 161 -11.88 10.20 6.24
C LEU A 161 -11.36 11.63 6.48
N ASN A 162 -11.70 12.54 5.58
CA ASN A 162 -11.33 13.94 5.70
C ASN A 162 -12.49 14.71 6.34
N PRO A 163 -12.32 15.32 7.53
CA PRO A 163 -13.40 16.05 8.21
C PRO A 163 -13.80 17.36 7.49
N HIS A 164 -13.07 17.77 6.46
CA HIS A 164 -13.31 19.01 5.72
C HIS A 164 -14.02 18.79 4.37
N VAL A 165 -14.51 17.58 4.09
CA VAL A 165 -15.34 17.36 2.89
C VAL A 165 -16.68 18.08 3.03
N SER A 166 -17.23 18.53 1.90
CA SER A 166 -18.53 19.21 1.85
C SER A 166 -19.71 18.24 1.98
N GLU A 167 -19.51 16.97 1.67
CA GLU A 167 -20.51 15.92 1.89
C GLU A 167 -20.66 15.67 3.39
N ALA A 168 -21.90 15.56 3.86
CA ALA A 168 -22.17 15.22 5.25
C ALA A 168 -21.84 13.74 5.48
N LEU A 169 -20.78 13.48 6.24
CA LEU A 169 -20.37 12.12 6.61
C LEU A 169 -20.75 11.80 8.06
N PRO A 170 -21.02 10.52 8.40
CA PRO A 170 -21.29 10.13 9.78
C PRO A 170 -20.16 10.53 10.73
N ASN A 171 -20.52 11.03 11.91
CA ASN A 171 -19.59 11.44 12.99
C ASN A 171 -18.59 12.56 12.63
N GLN A 172 -18.81 13.28 11.52
CA GLN A 172 -17.91 14.37 11.09
C GLN A 172 -17.80 15.51 12.12
N ASP A 173 -18.86 15.75 12.90
CA ASP A 173 -18.93 16.80 13.92
C ASP A 173 -18.24 16.43 15.24
N THR A 174 -17.97 15.13 15.47
CA THR A 174 -17.34 14.59 16.67
C THR A 174 -15.81 14.50 16.61
N VAL A 175 -15.25 14.79 15.42
CA VAL A 175 -13.81 14.75 15.14
C VAL A 175 -13.03 15.66 16.08
N CYS A 176 -11.92 15.11 16.60
CA CYS A 176 -11.06 15.81 17.54
C CYS A 176 -10.47 17.11 16.96
N LYS A 177 -10.05 18.03 17.85
CA LYS A 177 -9.37 19.28 17.47
C LYS A 177 -7.90 19.25 17.88
N PRO A 178 -6.97 19.45 16.93
CA PRO A 178 -5.58 19.72 17.24
C PRO A 178 -5.44 20.98 18.10
N GLY A 179 -4.61 20.93 19.13
CA GLY A 179 -4.33 22.03 20.04
C GLY A 179 -2.93 22.62 19.85
N LYS A 180 -2.26 22.95 20.95
CA LYS A 180 -0.94 23.61 20.92
C LYS A 180 0.18 22.60 20.71
N LEU A 181 1.05 22.89 19.75
CA LEU A 181 2.36 22.24 19.60
C LEU A 181 3.34 22.76 20.66
N LYS A 182 4.17 21.86 21.17
CA LYS A 182 5.27 22.15 22.09
C LYS A 182 6.51 21.36 21.69
N ARG A 183 7.68 21.95 21.93
CA ARG A 183 8.98 21.32 21.71
C ARG A 183 9.85 21.49 22.96
N GLN A 184 10.50 20.42 23.36
CA GLN A 184 11.53 20.42 24.40
C GLN A 184 12.72 19.60 23.89
N GLY A 185 13.76 20.28 23.43
CA GLY A 185 14.86 19.62 22.73
C GLY A 185 14.37 18.93 21.46
N ARG A 186 14.53 17.60 21.38
CA ARG A 186 14.03 16.79 20.27
C ARG A 186 12.63 16.22 20.49
N THR A 187 12.12 16.25 21.71
CA THR A 187 10.77 15.77 21.98
C THR A 187 9.78 16.84 21.55
N VAL A 188 8.87 16.48 20.63
CA VAL A 188 7.75 17.31 20.22
C VAL A 188 6.45 16.69 20.69
N SER A 189 5.48 17.55 20.98
CA SER A 189 4.15 17.10 21.39
C SER A 189 3.05 18.03 20.90
N LEU A 190 1.86 17.47 20.75
CA LEU A 190 0.63 18.18 20.40
C LEU A 190 -0.43 17.83 21.45
N SER A 191 -0.99 18.82 22.14
CA SER A 191 -2.24 18.61 22.88
C SER A 191 -3.42 18.50 21.91
N PHE A 192 -4.46 17.76 22.24
CA PHE A 192 -5.69 17.71 21.46
C PHE A 192 -6.93 17.73 22.35
N THR A 193 -8.09 17.99 21.76
CA THR A 193 -9.40 17.93 22.45
C THR A 193 -10.34 17.02 21.67
N GLU A 194 -10.76 15.93 22.32
CA GLU A 194 -11.80 15.04 21.80
C GLU A 194 -13.16 15.75 21.83
N ARG A 195 -13.99 15.49 20.82
CA ARG A 195 -15.31 16.13 20.65
C ARG A 195 -16.44 15.12 20.51
N GLY A 196 -16.27 13.95 21.12
CA GLY A 196 -17.17 12.81 21.04
C GLY A 196 -16.46 11.58 20.52
N ALA A 197 -15.58 11.72 19.53
CA ALA A 197 -14.72 10.64 19.05
C ALA A 197 -13.37 10.63 19.79
N LYS A 198 -12.94 9.42 20.16
CA LYS A 198 -11.63 9.18 20.78
C LYS A 198 -10.51 9.20 19.75
N VAL A 199 -9.39 9.83 20.09
CA VAL A 199 -8.16 9.66 19.31
C VAL A 199 -7.60 8.28 19.61
N VAL A 200 -7.36 7.48 18.57
CA VAL A 200 -6.86 6.10 18.71
C VAL A 200 -5.47 5.93 18.15
N LYS A 201 -5.05 6.81 17.22
CA LYS A 201 -3.72 6.75 16.60
C LYS A 201 -3.22 8.14 16.24
N SER A 202 -1.90 8.29 16.21
CA SER A 202 -1.26 9.53 15.77
C SER A 202 0.09 9.23 15.13
N TYR A 203 0.46 10.03 14.13
CA TYR A 203 1.79 10.02 13.55
C TYR A 203 2.42 11.41 13.65
N LEU A 204 3.72 11.45 13.90
CA LEU A 204 4.54 12.60 13.54
C LEU A 204 4.92 12.45 12.07
N LEU A 205 4.44 13.38 11.23
CA LEU A 205 4.95 13.53 9.87
C LEU A 205 6.10 14.53 9.90
N TYR A 206 7.19 14.20 9.23
CA TYR A 206 8.38 15.04 9.18
C TYR A 206 9.03 15.01 7.80
N THR A 207 9.70 16.09 7.45
CA THR A 207 10.50 16.22 6.24
C THR A 207 11.89 16.75 6.59
N ARG A 208 12.88 16.41 5.76
CA ARG A 208 14.26 16.88 5.86
C ARG A 208 14.63 17.88 4.76
N ASN A 209 13.72 18.10 3.82
CA ASN A 209 13.95 18.89 2.62
C ASN A 209 12.74 19.80 2.32
N LYS A 210 12.11 20.33 3.37
CA LYS A 210 11.00 21.27 3.25
C LYS A 210 11.35 22.43 2.31
N GLY A 211 10.43 22.73 1.39
CA GLY A 211 10.56 23.83 0.43
C GLY A 211 11.32 23.45 -0.85
N GLU A 212 11.87 22.24 -0.94
CA GLU A 212 12.46 21.74 -2.19
C GLU A 212 11.40 21.23 -3.15
N ARG A 213 11.71 21.21 -4.45
CA ARG A 213 10.78 20.75 -5.50
C ARG A 213 10.28 19.32 -5.29
N ALA A 214 11.13 18.46 -4.73
CA ALA A 214 10.82 17.06 -4.43
C ALA A 214 10.81 16.84 -2.90
N GLU A 215 10.06 17.67 -2.18
CA GLU A 215 9.85 17.53 -0.74
C GLU A 215 9.28 16.14 -0.41
N GLU A 216 9.95 15.41 0.47
CA GLU A 216 9.54 14.07 0.90
C GLU A 216 9.13 14.10 2.36
N TRP A 217 8.00 13.46 2.65
CA TRP A 217 7.45 13.36 4.01
C TRP A 217 7.49 11.91 4.48
N PHE A 218 8.08 11.75 5.65
CA PHE A 218 8.17 10.49 6.35
C PHE A 218 7.23 10.51 7.55
N ARG A 219 6.86 9.33 8.04
CA ARG A 219 6.04 9.19 9.25
C ARG A 219 6.72 8.34 10.30
N VAL A 220 6.50 8.68 11.55
CA VAL A 220 6.76 7.80 12.70
C VAL A 220 5.52 7.79 13.59
N GLU A 221 5.24 6.64 14.21
CA GLU A 221 4.14 6.52 15.16
C GLU A 221 4.42 7.37 16.40
N ALA A 222 3.43 8.15 16.83
CA ALA A 222 3.52 9.00 18.00
C ALA A 222 2.93 8.28 19.21
N SER A 223 3.54 8.47 20.38
CA SER A 223 2.98 8.01 21.65
C SER A 223 1.75 8.82 21.99
N LEU A 224 0.64 8.15 22.27
CA LEU A 224 -0.64 8.74 22.62
C LEU A 224 -0.91 8.58 24.12
N GLY A 225 -1.26 9.66 24.82
CA GLY A 225 -1.66 9.59 26.24
C GLY A 225 -2.02 10.95 26.84
N ASN A 226 -2.96 10.96 27.79
CA ASN A 226 -3.35 12.13 28.58
C ASN A 226 -3.73 13.37 27.74
N GLY A 227 -4.54 13.19 26.69
CA GLY A 227 -4.95 14.30 25.80
C GLY A 227 -3.80 14.93 25.01
N ARG A 228 -2.71 14.17 24.83
CA ARG A 228 -1.50 14.60 24.12
C ARG A 228 -0.94 13.46 23.28
N VAL A 229 -0.28 13.85 22.19
CA VAL A 229 0.59 12.97 21.41
C VAL A 229 2.01 13.49 21.46
N SER A 230 3.00 12.61 21.45
CA SER A 230 4.41 12.98 21.48
C SER A 230 5.28 12.04 20.64
N ALA A 231 6.36 12.56 20.09
CA ALA A 231 7.35 11.81 19.34
C ALA A 231 8.72 12.48 19.44
N GLU A 232 9.77 11.71 19.19
CA GLU A 232 11.13 12.25 19.00
C GLU A 232 11.29 12.73 17.57
N LEU A 233 11.73 13.97 17.38
CA LEU A 233 12.11 14.51 16.09
C LEU A 233 13.32 13.74 15.52
N PRO A 234 13.18 13.15 14.33
CA PRO A 234 14.31 12.55 13.63
C PRO A 234 15.39 13.59 13.31
N LYS A 235 16.65 13.14 13.22
CA LYS A 235 17.76 14.03 12.87
C LYS A 235 17.55 14.60 11.46
N GLY A 236 17.87 15.88 11.29
CA GLY A 236 17.78 16.59 10.01
C GLY A 236 16.37 17.05 9.64
N THR A 237 15.39 16.92 10.55
CA THR A 237 14.05 17.47 10.30
C THR A 237 14.09 18.98 10.18
N ASN A 238 13.52 19.52 9.10
CA ASN A 238 13.32 20.95 8.89
C ASN A 238 11.84 21.36 8.76
N GLY A 239 10.93 20.37 8.84
CA GLY A 239 9.51 20.60 8.92
C GLY A 239 8.78 19.41 9.53
N TYR A 240 7.75 19.67 10.35
CA TYR A 240 6.95 18.59 10.94
C TYR A 240 5.52 19.02 11.27
N LEU A 241 4.64 18.02 11.40
CA LEU A 241 3.28 18.16 11.91
C LEU A 241 2.83 16.85 12.58
N PHE A 242 1.81 16.91 13.42
CA PHE A 242 1.15 15.71 13.93
C PHE A 242 -0.16 15.47 13.18
N THR A 243 -0.45 14.21 12.87
CA THR A 243 -1.78 13.75 12.48
C THR A 243 -2.46 13.09 13.67
N LEU A 244 -3.78 13.26 13.78
CA LEU A 244 -4.63 12.61 14.77
C LEU A 244 -5.68 11.80 14.02
N ILE A 245 -5.78 10.52 14.35
CA ILE A 245 -6.74 9.58 13.77
C ILE A 245 -7.69 9.14 14.88
N ASP A 246 -8.98 9.30 14.66
CA ASP A 246 -10.01 8.92 15.63
C ASP A 246 -10.60 7.53 15.37
N GLU A 247 -11.43 7.08 16.33
CA GLU A 247 -12.10 5.76 16.28
C GLU A 247 -13.10 5.61 15.12
N HIS A 248 -13.44 6.70 14.43
CA HIS A 248 -14.27 6.71 13.22
C HIS A 248 -13.43 6.84 11.94
N ASN A 249 -12.10 6.71 12.04
CA ASN A 249 -11.14 6.77 10.94
C ASN A 249 -11.03 8.15 10.27
N TYR A 250 -11.44 9.24 10.93
CA TYR A 250 -11.12 10.59 10.46
C TYR A 250 -9.68 10.94 10.79
N LEU A 251 -9.01 11.61 9.85
CA LEU A 251 -7.70 12.20 10.05
C LEU A 251 -7.80 13.72 10.06
N THR A 252 -7.29 14.32 11.12
CA THR A 252 -6.99 15.76 11.19
C THR A 252 -5.51 15.99 11.47
N SER A 253 -5.02 17.21 11.28
CA SER A 253 -3.60 17.52 11.47
C SER A 253 -3.40 18.89 12.10
N SER A 254 -2.29 19.05 12.82
CA SER A 254 -1.82 20.37 13.24
C SER A 254 -1.33 21.18 12.04
N THR A 255 -1.20 22.49 12.21
CA THR A 255 -0.44 23.31 11.27
C THR A 255 1.01 22.83 11.19
N THR A 256 1.62 22.95 10.02
CA THR A 256 3.03 22.62 9.82
C THR A 256 3.91 23.60 10.57
N THR A 257 4.91 23.08 11.28
CA THR A 257 5.98 23.90 11.86
C THR A 257 7.16 23.92 10.90
N GLU A 258 7.70 25.11 10.63
CA GLU A 258 8.94 25.30 9.89
C GLU A 258 10.09 25.48 10.88
N GLU A 259 11.14 24.68 10.74
CA GLU A 259 12.37 24.91 11.49
C GLU A 259 13.31 25.79 10.67
N LYS A 260 13.46 27.05 11.07
CA LYS A 260 14.51 27.90 10.52
C LYS A 260 15.86 27.46 11.11
N GLY A 261 16.65 26.74 10.30
CA GLY A 261 18.08 26.53 10.50
C GLY A 261 18.44 25.61 11.68
N ALA A 262 18.48 24.30 11.44
CA ALA A 262 19.38 23.42 12.18
C ALA A 262 20.74 23.44 11.47
N GLN A 263 21.56 24.47 11.74
CA GLN A 263 23.01 24.39 11.54
C GLN A 263 23.64 23.76 12.78
#